data_AF-A0A9N8EZD4-F1
#
_entry.id   AF-A0A9N8EZD4-F1
#
_cell.length_a   1.000
_cell.length_b   1.000
_cell.length_c   1.000
_cell.angle_alpha   90.00
_cell.angle_beta   90.00
_cell.angle_gamma   90.00
#
_symmetry.space_group_name_H-M   'P 1'
#
loop_
_entity.id
_entity.type
_entity.pdbx_description
1 polymer ?
#
loop_
_entity_poly.entity_id
_entity_poly.type
_entity_poly.pdbx_seq_one_letter_code
_entity_poly.pdbx_strand_id
1 'polypeptide(L)'
;MEDSKLESQEAAQRQEIALQILQQEVAGVEEYTNPQLRHLICWKLDSKTLPGALKNKGPKVTKWKELKNKEPPSFEPWTDADEEKLAQLQQSIEGDIALGDTVYARKKAVEVNKAKSLLRGLSKEEKDALLKEIDDDNDDTDANVAGEPLV
;
A
#
# COMPACT_ATOMS: atom_id res chain seq x y z
N MET A 1 5.81 -4.01 1.45
CA MET A 1 5.74 -5.45 1.82
C MET A 1 4.36 -6.01 1.57
N GLU A 2 3.28 -5.30 1.92
CA GLU A 2 1.91 -5.70 1.60
C GLU A 2 1.67 -5.90 0.10
N ASP A 3 2.23 -5.03 -0.75
CA ASP A 3 2.17 -5.18 -2.22
C ASP A 3 2.79 -6.51 -2.71
N SER A 4 3.87 -6.97 -2.06
CA SER A 4 4.56 -8.21 -2.42
C SER A 4 3.77 -9.45 -2.01
N LYS A 5 3.09 -9.39 -0.85
CA LYS A 5 2.15 -10.43 -0.41
C LYS A 5 0.97 -10.54 -1.37
N LEU A 6 0.37 -9.41 -1.74
CA LEU A 6 -0.74 -9.36 -2.68
C LEU A 6 -0.34 -9.93 -4.05
N GLU A 7 0.81 -9.52 -4.59
CA GLU A 7 1.30 -9.98 -5.88
C GLU A 7 1.55 -11.51 -5.90
N SER A 8 2.15 -12.06 -4.83
CA SER A 8 2.36 -13.50 -4.69
C SER A 8 1.05 -14.27 -4.63
N GLN A 9 0.06 -13.79 -3.86
CA GLN A 9 -1.26 -14.42 -3.78
C GLN A 9 -2.00 -14.39 -5.13
N GLU A 10 -1.97 -13.26 -5.84
CA GLU A 10 -2.59 -13.16 -7.14
C GLU A 10 -1.89 -14.05 -8.19
N ALA A 11 -0.57 -14.22 -8.10
CA ALA A 11 0.18 -15.14 -8.96
C ALA A 11 -0.22 -16.60 -8.69
N ALA A 12 -0.34 -16.98 -7.43
CA ALA A 12 -0.82 -18.30 -7.01
C ALA A 12 -2.24 -18.59 -7.54
N GLN A 13 -3.15 -17.64 -7.39
CA GLN A 13 -4.51 -17.77 -7.92
C GLN A 13 -4.54 -17.92 -9.45
N ARG A 14 -3.72 -17.15 -10.18
CA ARG A 14 -3.60 -17.29 -11.64
C ARG A 14 -3.14 -18.69 -12.05
N GLN A 15 -2.15 -19.23 -11.33
CA GLN A 15 -1.66 -20.58 -11.57
C GLN A 15 -2.72 -21.64 -11.26
N GLU A 16 -3.40 -21.54 -10.12
CA GLU A 16 -4.43 -22.50 -9.74
C GLU A 16 -5.56 -22.58 -10.78
N ILE A 17 -6.10 -21.42 -11.19
CA ILE A 17 -7.15 -21.35 -12.21
C ILE A 17 -6.66 -21.95 -13.53
N ALA A 18 -5.41 -21.65 -13.94
CA ALA A 18 -4.86 -22.19 -15.17
C ALA A 18 -4.71 -23.72 -15.12
N LEU A 19 -4.26 -24.28 -13.99
CA LEU A 19 -4.14 -25.73 -13.80
C LEU A 19 -5.52 -26.41 -13.82
N GLN A 20 -6.53 -25.82 -13.17
CA GLN A 20 -7.92 -26.32 -13.24
C GLN A 20 -8.46 -26.34 -14.67
N ILE A 21 -8.17 -25.32 -15.47
CA ILE A 21 -8.57 -25.28 -16.89
C ILE A 21 -7.86 -26.37 -17.70
N LEU A 22 -6.58 -26.64 -17.42
CA LEU A 22 -5.83 -27.68 -18.11
C LEU A 22 -6.33 -29.10 -17.76
N GLN A 23 -6.84 -29.30 -16.54
CA GLN A 23 -7.43 -30.57 -16.10
C GLN A 23 -8.74 -30.92 -16.80
N GLN A 24 -9.44 -29.94 -17.40
CA GLN A 24 -10.69 -30.18 -18.12
C GLN A 24 -10.52 -30.95 -19.45
N GLU A 25 -9.29 -31.28 -19.84
CA GLU A 25 -8.91 -32.06 -21.03
C GLU A 25 -9.79 -31.78 -22.27
N VAL A 26 -9.51 -30.68 -22.96
CA VAL A 26 -10.18 -30.34 -24.22
C VAL A 26 -9.48 -30.96 -25.43
N ALA A 27 -10.25 -31.37 -26.44
CA ALA A 27 -9.74 -32.04 -27.64
C ALA A 27 -8.75 -31.20 -28.47
N GLY A 28 -8.78 -29.88 -28.33
CA GLY A 28 -7.86 -28.97 -29.02
C GLY A 28 -7.92 -27.55 -28.49
N VAL A 29 -6.93 -26.73 -28.87
CA VAL A 29 -6.83 -25.33 -28.42
C VAL A 29 -8.06 -24.49 -28.81
N GLU A 30 -8.73 -24.83 -29.91
CA GLU A 30 -9.92 -24.12 -30.38
C GLU A 30 -11.14 -24.33 -29.48
N GLU A 31 -11.16 -25.39 -28.68
CA GLU A 31 -12.27 -25.72 -27.78
C GLU A 31 -12.25 -24.88 -26.50
N TYR A 32 -11.12 -24.24 -26.17
CA TYR A 32 -11.09 -23.31 -25.05
C TYR A 32 -12.01 -22.11 -25.31
N THR A 33 -12.78 -21.76 -24.28
CA THR A 33 -13.58 -20.55 -24.25
C THR A 33 -12.70 -19.30 -24.21
N ASN A 34 -13.27 -18.16 -24.59
CA ASN A 34 -12.57 -16.87 -24.57
C ASN A 34 -12.05 -16.49 -23.14
N PRO A 35 -12.81 -16.73 -22.06
CA PRO A 35 -12.31 -16.57 -20.68
C PRO A 35 -11.19 -17.55 -20.32
N GLN A 36 -11.32 -18.84 -20.66
CA GLN A 36 -10.26 -19.82 -20.37
C GLN A 36 -8.93 -19.44 -21.02
N LEU A 37 -8.96 -19.07 -22.30
CA LEU A 37 -7.77 -18.59 -23.01
C LEU A 37 -7.18 -17.33 -22.35
N ARG A 38 -8.02 -16.44 -21.80
CA ARG A 38 -7.53 -15.28 -21.04
C ARG A 38 -6.71 -15.71 -19.83
N HIS A 39 -7.25 -16.59 -19.00
CA HIS A 39 -6.56 -17.05 -17.80
C HIS A 39 -5.24 -17.75 -18.13
N LEU A 40 -5.25 -18.65 -19.12
CA LEU A 40 -4.06 -19.38 -19.56
C LEU A 40 -2.94 -18.45 -20.07
N ILE A 41 -3.29 -17.44 -20.88
CA ILE A 41 -2.31 -16.47 -21.40
C ILE A 41 -1.81 -15.55 -20.29
N CYS A 42 -2.72 -15.05 -19.43
CA CYS A 42 -2.36 -14.21 -18.29
C CYS A 42 -1.40 -14.93 -17.34
N TRP A 43 -1.63 -16.21 -17.07
CA TRP A 43 -0.73 -17.04 -16.26
C TRP A 43 0.66 -17.18 -16.91
N LYS A 44 0.74 -17.50 -18.21
CA LYS A 44 2.03 -17.64 -18.91
C LYS A 44 2.82 -16.34 -19.06
N LEU A 45 2.16 -15.19 -19.03
CA LEU A 45 2.80 -13.88 -19.17
C LEU A 45 3.01 -13.16 -17.83
N ASP A 46 2.61 -13.79 -16.72
CA ASP A 46 2.49 -13.16 -15.40
C ASP A 46 1.81 -11.78 -15.43
N SER A 47 0.67 -11.70 -16.10
CA SER A 47 -0.04 -10.43 -16.30
C SER A 47 -1.48 -10.52 -15.82
N LYS A 48 -1.91 -9.51 -15.05
CA LYS A 48 -3.30 -9.36 -14.59
C LYS A 48 -4.28 -9.10 -15.73
N THR A 49 -3.78 -8.52 -16.83
CA THR A 49 -4.57 -8.09 -17.97
C THR A 49 -3.99 -8.62 -19.28
N LEU A 50 -4.83 -8.67 -20.32
CA LEU A 50 -4.36 -8.98 -21.66
C LEU A 50 -4.02 -7.70 -22.41
N PRO A 51 -2.99 -7.72 -23.27
CA PRO A 51 -2.79 -6.69 -24.27
C PRO A 51 -4.06 -6.48 -25.12
N GLY A 52 -4.36 -5.23 -25.48
CA GLY A 52 -5.58 -4.89 -26.24
C GLY A 52 -5.73 -5.64 -27.56
N ALA A 53 -4.62 -6.04 -28.20
CA ALA A 53 -4.60 -6.86 -29.41
C ALA A 53 -5.24 -8.25 -29.23
N LEU A 54 -5.34 -8.74 -27.99
CA LEU A 54 -5.91 -10.06 -27.65
C LEU A 54 -7.37 -9.96 -27.18
N LYS A 55 -8.15 -8.97 -27.63
CA LYS A 55 -9.57 -8.84 -27.23
C LYS A 55 -10.44 -10.02 -27.70
N ASN A 56 -10.16 -10.55 -28.89
CA ASN A 56 -10.96 -11.57 -29.57
C ASN A 56 -10.39 -12.99 -29.39
N LYS A 57 -11.24 -14.02 -29.57
CA LYS A 57 -10.84 -15.43 -29.39
C LYS A 57 -9.74 -15.87 -30.35
N GLY A 58 -9.84 -15.53 -31.64
CA GLY A 58 -8.85 -15.94 -32.66
C GLY A 58 -7.40 -15.56 -32.31
N PRO A 59 -7.09 -14.27 -32.04
CA PRO A 59 -5.77 -13.85 -31.58
C PRO A 59 -5.31 -14.55 -30.29
N LYS A 60 -6.22 -14.81 -29.34
CA LYS A 60 -5.89 -15.55 -28.10
C LYS A 60 -5.51 -16.99 -28.38
N VAL A 61 -6.23 -17.69 -29.26
CA VAL A 61 -5.90 -19.06 -29.67
C VAL A 61 -4.48 -19.09 -30.25
N THR A 62 -4.17 -18.21 -31.20
CA THR A 62 -2.83 -18.12 -31.80
C THR A 62 -1.79 -17.89 -30.71
N LYS A 63 -2.03 -16.94 -29.81
CA LYS A 63 -1.11 -16.65 -28.72
C LYS A 63 -0.93 -17.81 -27.76
N TRP A 64 -2.00 -18.52 -27.43
CA TRP A 64 -1.92 -19.70 -26.57
C TRP A 64 -1.13 -20.83 -27.22
N LYS A 65 -1.29 -21.07 -28.53
CA LYS A 65 -0.46 -22.05 -29.26
C LYS A 65 1.04 -21.74 -29.20
N GLU A 66 1.42 -20.46 -29.19
CA GLU A 66 2.81 -20.02 -29.00
C GLU A 66 3.32 -20.23 -27.56
N LEU A 67 2.45 -20.07 -26.57
CA LEU A 67 2.83 -20.04 -25.15
C LEU A 67 2.68 -21.39 -24.45
N LYS A 68 1.84 -22.30 -24.95
CA LYS A 68 1.48 -23.55 -24.24
C LYS A 68 2.68 -24.40 -23.81
N ASN A 69 3.74 -24.41 -24.62
CA ASN A 69 4.95 -25.19 -24.39
C ASN A 69 6.06 -24.39 -23.68
N LYS A 70 5.85 -23.09 -23.42
CA LYS A 70 6.81 -22.29 -22.66
C LYS A 70 6.61 -22.55 -21.18
N GLU A 71 7.69 -22.57 -20.41
CA GLU A 71 7.58 -22.63 -18.96
C GLU A 71 6.83 -21.38 -18.44
N PRO A 72 5.91 -21.55 -17.48
CA PRO A 72 5.34 -20.39 -16.82
C PRO A 72 6.43 -19.68 -16.00
N PRO A 73 6.32 -18.38 -15.80
CA PRO A 73 7.17 -17.65 -14.87
C PRO A 73 7.10 -18.28 -13.48
N SER A 74 8.26 -18.43 -12.84
CA SER A 74 8.35 -18.90 -11.45
C SER A 74 8.00 -17.74 -10.52
N PHE A 75 7.10 -17.99 -9.58
CA PHE A 75 6.90 -17.12 -8.43
C PHE A 75 7.23 -17.87 -7.15
N GLU A 76 7.72 -17.14 -6.17
CA GLU A 76 7.95 -17.68 -4.83
C GLU A 76 6.64 -17.56 -4.03
N PRO A 77 6.07 -18.68 -3.55
CA PRO A 77 4.84 -18.64 -2.79
C PRO A 77 5.09 -17.94 -1.45
N TRP A 78 4.17 -17.08 -1.04
CA TRP A 78 4.20 -16.47 0.30
C TRP A 78 4.04 -17.56 1.36
N THR A 79 5.02 -17.68 2.26
CA THR A 79 5.05 -18.71 3.30
C THR A 79 4.67 -18.16 4.67
N ASP A 80 4.40 -19.05 5.63
CA ASP A 80 4.17 -18.67 7.03
C ASP A 80 5.40 -17.95 7.63
N ALA A 81 6.61 -18.27 7.15
CA ALA A 81 7.83 -17.59 7.58
C ALA A 81 7.89 -16.13 7.08
N ASP A 82 7.35 -15.86 5.88
CA ASP A 82 7.23 -14.49 5.36
C ASP A 82 6.20 -13.69 6.17
N GLU A 83 5.13 -14.34 6.62
CA GLU A 83 4.14 -13.74 7.51
C GLU A 83 4.74 -13.40 8.88
N GLU A 84 5.50 -14.32 9.47
CA GLU A 84 6.18 -14.09 10.74
C GLU A 84 7.19 -12.94 10.63
N LYS A 85 7.96 -12.90 9.55
CA LYS A 85 8.90 -11.81 9.27
C LYS A 85 8.19 -10.46 9.09
N LEU A 86 7.05 -10.43 8.40
CA LEU A 86 6.24 -9.23 8.27
C LEU A 86 5.73 -8.75 9.63
N ALA A 87 5.22 -9.66 10.47
CA ALA A 87 4.74 -9.34 11.81
C ALA A 87 5.86 -8.81 12.72
N GLN A 88 7.06 -9.42 12.67
CA GLN A 88 8.24 -8.92 13.40
C GLN A 88 8.62 -7.51 12.96
N LEU A 89 8.60 -7.22 11.65
CA LEU A 89 8.91 -5.90 11.13
C LEU A 89 7.86 -4.87 11.54
N GLN A 90 6.57 -5.21 11.47
CA GLN A 90 5.49 -4.35 11.94
C GLN A 90 5.64 -4.04 13.43
N GLN A 91 5.91 -5.05 14.26
CA GLN A 91 6.15 -4.87 15.69
C GLN A 91 7.37 -3.97 15.96
N SER A 92 8.45 -4.11 15.19
CA SER A 92 9.63 -3.24 15.32
C SER A 92 9.33 -1.79 14.94
N ILE A 93 8.50 -1.55 13.92
CA ILE A 93 8.11 -0.21 13.48
C ILE A 93 7.17 0.45 14.50
N GLU A 94 6.26 -0.33 15.09
CA GLU A 94 5.32 0.14 16.10
C GLU A 94 6.01 0.40 17.46
N GLY A 95 7.13 -0.26 17.73
CA GLY A 95 7.95 -0.08 18.93
C GLY A 95 8.99 1.05 18.86
N ASP A 96 9.60 1.30 17.70
CA ASP A 96 10.83 2.14 17.61
C ASP A 96 10.67 3.51 16.95
N ILE A 97 9.49 3.89 16.43
CA ILE A 97 9.25 5.29 16.04
C ILE A 97 8.77 6.06 17.27
N ALA A 98 9.67 6.28 18.24
CA ALA A 98 9.44 7.30 19.24
C ALA A 98 9.28 8.65 18.49
N LEU A 99 8.10 9.26 18.56
CA LEU A 99 7.84 10.60 17.99
C LEU A 99 8.91 11.62 18.39
N GLY A 100 9.55 11.42 19.55
CA GLY A 100 10.71 12.17 20.07
C GLY A 100 12.00 12.10 19.24
N ASP A 101 12.21 11.03 18.47
CA ASP A 101 13.42 10.84 17.65
C ASP A 101 13.33 11.43 16.25
N THR A 102 12.17 11.96 15.88
CA THR A 102 12.02 12.71 14.63
C THR A 102 12.80 14.03 14.69
N VAL A 103 13.35 14.46 13.54
CA VAL A 103 14.03 15.77 13.40
C VAL A 103 13.12 16.90 13.86
N TYR A 104 11.81 16.76 13.63
CA TYR A 104 10.80 17.72 14.05
C TYR A 104 10.69 17.81 15.59
N ALA A 105 10.60 16.68 16.29
CA ALA A 105 10.52 16.70 17.75
C ALA A 105 11.78 17.26 18.42
N ARG A 106 12.97 16.99 17.86
CA ARG A 106 14.22 17.60 18.34
C ARG A 106 14.21 19.11 18.16
N LYS A 107 13.78 19.61 16.99
CA LYS A 107 13.62 21.06 16.75
C LYS A 107 12.60 21.68 17.70
N LYS A 108 11.44 21.05 17.88
CA LYS A 108 10.40 21.52 18.81
C LYS A 108 10.92 21.57 20.25
N ALA A 109 11.70 20.58 20.70
CA ALA A 109 12.30 20.58 22.02
C ALA A 109 13.32 21.72 22.22
N VAL A 110 14.11 22.03 21.20
CA VAL A 110 15.04 23.19 21.22
C VAL A 110 14.27 24.50 21.35
N GLU A 111 13.24 24.72 20.54
CA GLU A 111 12.44 25.95 20.58
C GLU A 111 11.70 26.10 21.92
N VAL A 112 11.12 25.02 22.45
CA VAL A 112 10.48 25.03 23.78
C VAL A 112 11.49 25.38 24.88
N ASN A 113 12.69 24.83 24.82
CA ASN A 113 13.73 25.15 25.81
C ASN A 113 14.20 26.60 25.69
N LYS A 114 14.32 27.13 24.46
CA LYS A 114 14.64 28.53 24.21
C LYS A 114 13.56 29.46 24.77
N ALA A 115 12.28 29.17 24.52
CA ALA A 115 11.15 29.92 25.07
C ALA A 115 11.15 29.89 26.61
N LYS A 116 11.38 28.72 27.22
CA LYS A 116 11.50 28.59 28.68
C LYS A 116 12.64 29.44 29.26
N SER A 117 13.80 29.47 28.59
CA SER A 117 14.93 30.31 29.01
C SER A 117 14.62 31.80 28.94
N LEU A 118 13.93 32.25 27.87
CA LEU A 118 13.50 33.64 27.75
C LEU A 118 12.48 34.00 28.84
N LEU A 119 11.47 33.15 29.06
CA LEU A 119 10.48 33.35 30.12
C LEU A 119 11.13 33.41 31.51
N ARG A 120 12.18 32.63 31.80
CA ARG A 120 12.88 32.71 33.09
C ARG A 120 13.48 34.10 33.37
N GLY A 121 13.89 34.83 32.32
CA GLY A 121 14.45 36.16 32.43
C GLY A 121 13.44 37.29 32.65
N LEU A 122 12.14 37.02 32.44
CA LEU A 122 11.09 38.03 32.57
C LEU A 122 10.61 38.23 34.01
N SER A 123 10.21 39.45 34.33
CA SER A 123 9.53 39.78 35.59
C SER A 123 8.16 39.10 35.67
N LYS A 124 7.53 39.16 36.84
CA LYS A 124 6.19 38.62 37.03
C LYS A 124 5.16 39.40 36.21
N GLU A 125 5.25 40.72 36.18
CA GLU A 125 4.34 41.56 35.39
C GLU A 125 4.45 41.28 33.89
N GLU A 126 5.66 41.06 33.37
CA GLU A 126 5.90 40.74 31.96
C GLU A 126 5.37 39.36 31.56
N LYS A 127 5.45 38.38 32.46
CA LYS A 127 4.85 37.05 32.26
C LYS A 127 3.32 37.10 32.25
N ASP A 128 2.74 37.86 33.16
CA ASP A 128 1.28 38.01 33.25
C ASP A 128 0.72 38.76 32.04
N ALA A 129 1.46 39.75 31.50
CA ALA A 129 1.10 40.43 30.25
C ALA A 129 1.15 39.48 29.04
N LEU A 130 2.21 38.67 28.91
CA LEU A 130 2.33 37.68 27.84
C LEU A 130 1.26 36.58 27.92
N LEU A 131 0.93 36.11 29.12
CA LEU A 131 -0.14 35.12 29.30
C LEU A 131 -1.49 35.69 28.88
N LYS A 132 -1.75 36.96 29.20
CA LYS A 132 -2.98 37.63 28.79
C LYS A 132 -3.09 37.78 27.27
N GLU A 133 -2.00 38.15 26.59
CA GLU A 133 -1.96 38.23 25.12
C GLU A 133 -2.19 36.85 24.46
N ILE A 134 -1.64 35.78 25.03
CA ILE A 134 -1.85 34.41 24.56
C ILE A 134 -3.30 33.94 24.78
N ASP A 135 -3.92 34.30 25.91
CA ASP A 135 -5.33 33.97 26.18
C ASP A 135 -6.26 34.73 25.23
N ASP A 136 -5.99 36.02 24.96
CA ASP A 136 -6.76 36.83 24.02
C ASP A 136 -6.69 36.26 22.57
N ASP A 137 -5.53 35.72 22.15
CA ASP A 137 -5.36 35.10 20.83
C ASP A 137 -6.05 33.71 20.70
N ASN A 138 -6.24 32.97 21.79
CA ASN A 138 -6.90 31.66 21.75
C ASN A 138 -8.44 31.77 21.70
N ASP A 139 -9.02 32.84 22.26
CA ASP A 139 -10.46 33.11 22.22
C ASP A 139 -10.97 33.43 20.79
N ASP A 140 -10.10 33.89 19.88
CA ASP A 140 -10.43 34.10 18.46
C ASP A 140 -10.44 32.81 17.62
N THR A 141 -9.83 31.71 18.11
CA THR A 141 -9.77 30.42 17.38
C THR A 141 -10.96 29.49 17.60
N ASP A 142 -11.74 29.65 18.68
CA ASP A 142 -12.94 28.84 18.93
C ASP A 142 -14.19 29.31 18.14
N ALA A 143 -14.10 30.44 17.42
CA ALA A 143 -15.19 30.96 16.60
C ALA A 143 -15.30 30.33 15.19
N ASN A 144 -14.34 29.48 14.75
CA ASN A 144 -14.28 29.01 13.35
C ASN A 144 -14.43 27.49 13.13
N VAL A 145 -14.95 26.72 14.11
CA VAL A 145 -15.25 25.27 13.94
C VAL A 145 -16.76 24.98 13.75
N ALA A 146 -17.60 26.02 13.66
CA ALA A 146 -19.04 25.86 13.41
C ALA A 146 -19.45 26.49 12.07
N GLY A 147 -19.20 25.79 10.95
CA GLY A 147 -20.03 25.98 9.75
C GLY A 147 -19.33 25.90 8.41
N GLU A 148 -19.21 24.68 7.88
CA GLU A 148 -19.39 24.48 6.43
C GLU A 148 -20.48 23.42 6.23
N PRO A 149 -21.68 23.80 5.77
CA PRO A 149 -22.62 22.83 5.22
C PRO A 149 -22.19 22.47 3.79
N LEU A 150 -22.07 21.18 3.55
CA LEU A 150 -22.00 20.56 2.23
C LEU A 150 -23.10 21.11 1.30
N VAL A 151 -22.68 21.67 0.17
CA VAL A 151 -23.47 21.71 -1.07
C VAL A 151 -22.57 21.31 -2.23
#